data_AF-A0A3D3CWT5-F1
#
_entry.id   AF-A0A3D3CWT5-F1
#
_cell.length_a   1.000
_cell.length_b   1.000
_cell.length_c   1.000
_cell.angle_alpha   90.00
_cell.angle_beta   90.00
_cell.angle_gamma   90.00
#
_symmetry.space_group_name_H-M   'P 1'
#
loop_
_entity.id
_entity.type
_entity.pdbx_description
1 polymer ?
#
loop_
_entity_poly.entity_id
_entity_poly.type
_entity_poly.pdbx_seq_one_letter_code
_entity_poly.pdbx_strand_id
1 'polypeptide(L)'
;SDAPGLLKEFSTDDSAATRKYLGKVVLTNGTIRDIEKSGTDYYTLVLGNPGDPSSVRCAIDTHHTQDLARLRAGAFAEVKGIFTGYNKDVTGLLGSDAQLNRCVVINKN
;
A
#
# COMPACT_ATOMS: atom_id res chain seq x y z
N SER A 1 1.79 -1.85 -11.58
CA SER A 1 0.56 -1.02 -11.66
C SER A 1 0.69 0.11 -10.68
N ASP A 2 0.01 1.23 -10.87
CA ASP A 2 -0.09 2.29 -9.87
C ASP A 2 -1.08 1.91 -8.76
N ALA A 3 -0.98 2.56 -7.59
CA ALA A 3 -1.83 2.28 -6.44
C ALA A 3 -3.33 2.48 -6.75
N PRO A 4 -3.77 3.57 -7.42
CA PRO A 4 -5.16 3.71 -7.86
C PRO A 4 -5.62 2.61 -8.81
N GLY A 5 -4.77 2.21 -9.77
CA GLY A 5 -5.06 1.11 -10.69
C GLY A 5 -5.24 -0.23 -9.98
N LEU A 6 -4.39 -0.53 -8.98
CA LEU A 6 -4.53 -1.72 -8.15
C LEU A 6 -5.87 -1.72 -7.41
N LEU A 7 -6.20 -0.62 -6.73
CA LEU A 7 -7.45 -0.47 -5.97
C LEU A 7 -8.68 -0.59 -6.87
N LYS A 8 -8.62 -0.08 -8.10
CA LYS A 8 -9.70 -0.19 -9.08
C LYS A 8 -9.94 -1.63 -9.54
N GLU A 9 -8.88 -2.42 -9.75
CA GLU A 9 -9.02 -3.85 -10.07
C GLU A 9 -9.77 -4.58 -8.93
N PHE A 10 -9.39 -4.34 -7.67
CA PHE A 10 -10.05 -4.94 -6.51
C PHE A 10 -11.49 -4.44 -6.29
N SER A 11 -11.76 -3.15 -6.56
CA SER A 11 -13.12 -2.62 -6.46
C SER A 11 -14.06 -3.23 -7.50
N THR A 12 -13.53 -3.67 -8.65
CA THR A 12 -14.32 -4.25 -9.76
C THR A 12 -14.58 -5.73 -9.53
N ASP A 13 -13.55 -6.50 -9.21
CA ASP A 13 -13.65 -7.94 -8.92
C ASP A 13 -12.56 -8.35 -7.92
N ASP A 14 -12.88 -8.19 -6.62
CA ASP A 14 -11.97 -8.53 -5.53
C ASP A 14 -11.60 -10.02 -5.53
N SER A 15 -12.48 -10.91 -5.99
CA SER A 15 -12.24 -12.35 -6.03
C SER A 15 -11.24 -12.73 -7.13
N ALA A 16 -11.38 -12.18 -8.34
CA ALA A 16 -10.42 -12.37 -9.42
C ALA A 16 -9.07 -11.72 -9.09
N ALA A 17 -9.07 -10.49 -8.57
CA ALA A 17 -7.87 -9.78 -8.17
C ALA A 17 -7.13 -10.51 -7.04
N THR A 18 -7.85 -11.01 -6.02
CA THR A 18 -7.25 -11.81 -4.95
C THR A 18 -6.59 -13.06 -5.51
N ARG A 19 -7.26 -13.83 -6.39
CA ARG A 19 -6.63 -14.99 -7.06
C ARG A 19 -5.40 -14.62 -7.88
N LYS A 20 -5.39 -13.43 -8.49
CA LYS A 20 -4.28 -12.93 -9.30
C LYS A 20 -3.07 -12.57 -8.45
N TYR A 21 -3.26 -11.96 -7.27
CA TYR A 21 -2.18 -11.33 -6.49
C TYR A 21 -1.86 -11.99 -5.14
N LEU A 22 -2.76 -12.77 -4.54
CA LEU A 22 -2.55 -13.38 -3.22
C LEU A 22 -1.23 -14.17 -3.15
N GLY A 23 -0.40 -13.79 -2.18
CA GLY A 23 0.92 -14.39 -1.95
C GLY A 23 1.99 -14.02 -2.99
N LYS A 24 1.66 -13.21 -4.00
CA LYS A 24 2.60 -12.76 -5.02
C LYS A 24 3.21 -11.43 -4.63
N VAL A 25 4.40 -11.20 -5.18
CA VAL A 25 5.08 -9.91 -5.05
C VAL A 25 4.51 -8.94 -6.07
N VAL A 26 3.99 -7.81 -5.60
CA VAL A 26 3.39 -6.75 -6.41
C VAL A 26 4.27 -5.51 -6.34
N LEU A 27 4.54 -4.92 -7.50
CA LEU A 27 5.17 -3.61 -7.64
C LEU A 27 4.07 -2.57 -7.83
N THR A 28 4.03 -1.60 -6.91
CA THR A 28 3.05 -0.52 -6.95
C THR A 28 3.72 0.82 -6.67
N ASN A 29 3.28 1.86 -7.36
CA ASN A 29 3.76 3.21 -7.16
C ASN A 29 2.59 4.15 -6.84
N GLY A 30 2.88 5.24 -6.13
CA GLY A 30 1.85 6.20 -5.74
C GLY A 30 2.35 7.27 -4.78
N THR A 31 1.48 8.24 -4.51
CA THR A 31 1.74 9.27 -3.53
C THR A 31 1.59 8.70 -2.13
N ILE A 32 2.56 8.98 -1.26
CA ILE A 32 2.48 8.68 0.17
C ILE A 32 1.47 9.63 0.79
N ARG A 33 0.34 9.09 1.22
CA ARG A 33 -0.65 9.84 1.99
C ARG A 33 -0.21 9.99 3.43
N ASP A 34 0.28 8.91 4.02
CA ASP A 34 0.74 8.91 5.41
C ASP A 34 1.80 7.82 5.67
N ILE A 35 2.53 7.97 6.79
CA ILE A 35 3.50 7.00 7.29
C ILE A 35 3.17 6.73 8.75
N GLU A 36 2.46 5.64 9.01
CA GLU A 36 2.02 5.25 10.34
C GLU A 36 3.08 4.37 11.00
N LYS A 37 3.47 4.67 12.25
CA LYS A 37 4.28 3.74 13.04
C LYS A 37 3.34 2.73 13.71
N SER A 38 3.35 1.49 13.23
CA SER A 38 2.47 0.44 13.74
C SER A 38 3.27 -0.48 14.66
N GLY A 39 3.13 -0.29 15.97
CA GLY A 39 3.87 -1.06 16.97
C GLY A 39 5.35 -0.65 17.11
N THR A 40 6.15 -1.55 17.66
CA THR A 40 7.57 -1.30 17.96
C THR A 40 8.47 -1.50 16.74
N ASP A 41 8.11 -2.45 15.86
CA ASP A 41 9.05 -3.06 14.91
C ASP A 41 8.68 -2.92 13.43
N TYR A 42 7.59 -2.22 13.09
CA TYR A 42 7.24 -1.96 11.69
C TYR A 42 6.56 -0.60 11.47
N TYR A 43 6.65 -0.13 10.24
CA TYR A 43 5.98 1.06 9.75
C TYR A 43 5.01 0.66 8.64
N THR A 44 3.85 1.31 8.61
CA THR A 44 2.86 1.14 7.56
C THR A 44 2.91 2.36 6.65
N LEU A 45 3.41 2.17 5.43
CA LEU A 45 3.36 3.19 4.39
C LEU A 45 1.97 3.18 3.76
N VAL A 46 1.28 4.30 3.80
CA VAL A 46 -0.07 4.45 3.27
C VAL A 46 0.02 5.20 1.94
N LEU A 47 -0.15 4.48 0.83
CA LEU A 47 -0.15 5.04 -0.52
C LEU A 47 -1.59 5.29 -0.97
N GLY A 48 -1.89 6.51 -1.39
CA GLY A 48 -3.22 6.89 -1.82
C GLY A 48 -3.28 8.32 -2.31
N ASN A 49 -4.35 8.66 -3.01
CA ASN A 49 -4.58 10.03 -3.42
C ASN A 49 -5.09 10.86 -2.24
N PRO A 50 -4.65 12.13 -2.10
CA PRO A 50 -5.24 13.04 -1.13
C PRO A 50 -6.75 13.18 -1.40
N GLY A 51 -7.57 12.89 -0.38
CA GLY A 51 -9.04 12.95 -0.48
C GLY A 51 -9.73 11.66 -0.97
N ASP A 52 -8.98 10.64 -1.39
CA ASP A 52 -9.53 9.31 -1.61
C ASP A 52 -9.40 8.49 -0.31
N PRO A 53 -10.49 7.93 0.23
CA PRO A 53 -10.42 7.10 1.42
C PRO A 53 -9.73 5.76 1.16
N SER A 54 -9.68 5.28 -0.08
CA SER A 54 -9.04 4.00 -0.42
C SER A 54 -7.51 4.11 -0.42
N SER A 55 -6.81 3.06 0.01
CA SER A 55 -5.35 3.07 -0.02
C SER A 55 -4.66 1.73 -0.14
N VAL A 56 -3.40 1.77 -0.55
CA VAL A 56 -2.49 0.64 -0.49
C VAL A 56 -1.63 0.79 0.76
N ARG A 57 -1.80 -0.14 1.72
CA ARG A 57 -1.07 -0.20 2.98
C ARG A 57 0.07 -1.18 2.85
N CYS A 58 1.30 -0.69 3.02
CA CYS A 58 2.52 -1.46 2.89
C CYS A 58 3.24 -1.54 4.23
N ALA A 59 3.29 -2.73 4.84
CA ALA A 59 4.04 -2.96 6.07
C ALA A 59 5.53 -3.15 5.75
N ILE A 60 6.35 -2.23 6.26
CA ILE A 60 7.81 -2.17 6.12
C ILE A 60 8.43 -2.48 7.47
N ASP A 61 9.32 -3.47 7.51
CA ASP A 61 10.04 -3.86 8.72
C ASP A 61 11.06 -2.79 9.15
N THR A 62 11.22 -2.59 10.46
CA THR A 62 12.13 -1.58 11.02
C THR A 62 13.60 -1.75 10.64
N HIS A 63 14.03 -2.96 10.25
CA HIS A 63 15.38 -3.17 9.73
C HIS A 63 15.63 -2.42 8.39
N HIS A 64 14.57 -1.95 7.72
CA HIS A 64 14.62 -1.12 6.53
C HIS A 64 14.34 0.37 6.81
N THR A 65 14.45 0.84 8.06
CA THR A 65 14.17 2.23 8.48
C THR A 65 15.00 3.30 7.77
N GLN A 66 16.20 2.99 7.29
CA GLN A 66 16.97 3.94 6.49
C GLN A 66 16.25 4.32 5.18
N ASP A 67 15.40 3.45 4.66
CA ASP A 67 14.60 3.71 3.47
C ASP A 67 13.42 4.66 3.79
N LEU A 68 12.93 4.63 5.03
CA LEU A 68 11.83 5.47 5.52
C LEU A 68 12.28 6.90 5.89
N ALA A 69 13.54 7.09 6.29
CA ALA A 69 14.05 8.39 6.75
C ALA A 69 13.96 9.51 5.69
N ARG A 70 13.85 9.15 4.41
CA ARG A 70 13.70 10.09 3.29
C ARG A 70 12.26 10.23 2.79
N LEU A 71 11.34 9.43 3.32
CA LEU A 71 9.94 9.44 2.90
C LEU A 71 9.17 10.47 3.74
N ARG A 72 8.23 11.13 3.07
CA ARG A 72 7.33 12.10 3.68
C ARG A 72 5.98 12.03 2.99
N ALA A 73 4.92 12.36 3.72
CA ALA A 73 3.61 12.55 3.11
C ALA A 73 3.69 13.57 1.95
N GLY A 74 2.97 13.29 0.87
CA GLY A 74 2.99 14.03 -0.38
C GLY A 74 4.12 13.65 -1.36
N ALA A 75 5.12 12.86 -0.94
CA ALA A 75 6.14 12.36 -1.86
C ALA A 75 5.61 11.19 -2.70
N PHE A 76 6.15 11.02 -3.90
CA PHE A 76 5.89 9.86 -4.74
C PHE A 76 6.86 8.75 -4.39
N ALA A 77 6.35 7.53 -4.20
CA ALA A 77 7.19 6.37 -3.90
C ALA A 77 6.79 5.17 -4.76
N GLU A 78 7.78 4.34 -5.06
CA GLU A 78 7.58 3.03 -5.66
C GLU A 78 7.93 1.96 -4.64
N VAL A 79 6.98 1.08 -4.36
CA VAL A 79 7.10 0.03 -3.34
C VAL A 79 6.83 -1.33 -3.94
N LYS A 80 7.52 -2.33 -3.41
CA LYS A 80 7.33 -3.73 -3.76
C LYS A 80 7.07 -4.51 -2.50
N GLY A 81 6.01 -5.32 -2.49
CA GLY A 81 5.62 -6.11 -1.32
C GLY A 81 4.84 -7.35 -1.69
N ILE A 82 4.63 -8.23 -0.73
CA ILE A 82 3.79 -9.43 -0.91
C ILE A 82 2.36 -9.04 -0.62
N PHE A 83 1.46 -9.21 -1.58
CA PHE A 83 0.05 -8.94 -1.37
C PHE A 83 -0.59 -10.01 -0.47
N THR A 84 -1.22 -9.56 0.61
CA THR A 84 -1.78 -10.43 1.65
C THR A 84 -3.31 -10.37 1.75
N GLY A 85 -3.94 -9.29 1.28
CA GLY A 85 -5.39 -9.19 1.31
C GLY A 85 -5.93 -7.83 0.86
N TYR A 86 -7.25 -7.75 0.76
CA TYR A 86 -7.98 -6.53 0.44
C TYR A 86 -9.15 -6.38 1.39
N ASN A 87 -9.17 -5.30 2.16
CA ASN A 87 -10.26 -4.93 3.05
C ASN A 87 -11.22 -4.06 2.27
N LYS A 88 -12.24 -4.68 1.69
CA LYS A 88 -13.30 -3.99 0.98
C LYS A 88 -14.22 -3.31 1.99
N ASP A 89 -14.32 -1.99 1.92
CA ASP A 89 -15.38 -1.28 2.64
C ASP A 89 -16.68 -1.33 1.83
N VAL A 90 -17.60 -2.17 2.28
CA VAL A 90 -18.92 -2.33 1.67
C VAL A 90 -19.82 -1.09 1.84
N THR A 91 -19.49 -0.20 2.78
CA THR A 91 -20.26 1.03 3.03
C THR A 91 -19.82 2.17 2.11
N GLY A 92 -18.60 2.10 1.55
CA GLY A 92 -18.00 3.14 0.73
C GLY A 92 -17.63 4.43 1.48
N LEU A 93 -17.78 4.47 2.80
CA LEU A 93 -17.57 5.65 3.64
C LEU A 93 -16.13 5.75 4.17
N LEU A 94 -15.50 4.60 4.42
CA LEU A 94 -14.16 4.50 5.01
C LEU A 94 -13.09 4.16 3.98
N GLY A 95 -13.51 3.78 2.76
CA GLY A 95 -12.61 3.42 1.66
C GLY A 95 -12.07 2.00 1.80
N SER A 96 -11.57 1.47 0.69
CA SER A 96 -11.06 0.09 0.67
C SER A 96 -9.55 0.05 0.67
N ASP A 97 -8.99 -0.90 1.41
CA ASP A 97 -7.54 -0.98 1.63
C ASP A 97 -6.92 -2.26 1.06
N ALA A 98 -5.94 -2.13 0.18
CA ALA A 98 -5.09 -3.23 -0.24
C ALA A 98 -3.93 -3.40 0.75
N GLN A 99 -3.69 -4.61 1.22
CA GLN A 99 -2.70 -4.96 2.24
C GLN A 99 -1.50 -5.66 1.61
N LEU A 100 -0.31 -5.13 1.86
CA LEU A 100 0.95 -5.75 1.47
C LEU A 100 1.89 -5.86 2.68
N ASN A 101 2.58 -6.98 2.78
CA ASN A 101 3.59 -7.25 3.81
C ASN A 101 4.99 -7.37 3.22
N ARG A 102 6.01 -7.20 4.08
CA ARG A 102 7.43 -7.26 3.72
C ARG A 102 7.75 -6.30 2.58
N CYS A 103 7.21 -5.09 2.69
CA CYS A 103 7.38 -4.07 1.68
C CYS A 103 8.79 -3.48 1.72
N VAL A 104 9.30 -3.16 0.54
CA VAL A 104 10.55 -2.43 0.34
C VAL A 104 10.30 -1.27 -0.61
N VAL A 105 10.97 -0.15 -0.37
CA VAL A 105 10.90 1.03 -1.25
C VAL A 105 11.99 0.92 -2.29
N ILE A 106 11.60 0.88 -3.56
CA ILE A 106 12.52 0.66 -4.69
C ILE A 106 13.06 1.99 -5.21
N ASN A 107 12.23 3.03 -5.24
CA ASN A 107 12.64 4.33 -5.74
C ASN A 107 12.38 5.45 -4.72
N LYS A 108 13.42 6.25 -4.49
CA LYS A 108 13.49 7.32 -3.47
C LYS A 108 13.72 8.64 -4.21
N ASN A 109 12.65 9.25 -4.72
CA ASN A 109 12.74 10.53 -5.42
C ASN A 109 12.39 11.71 -4.51
#